data_AF-A0A947N785-F1
#
_entry.id   AF-A0A947N785-F1
#
_cell.length_a   1.000
_cell.length_b   1.000
_cell.length_c   1.000
_cell.angle_alpha   90.00
_cell.angle_beta   90.00
_cell.angle_gamma   90.00
#
_symmetry.space_group_name_H-M   'P 1'
#
loop_
_entity.id
_entity.type
_entity.pdbx_description
1 polymer ?
#
loop_
_entity_poly.entity_id
_entity_poly.type
_entity_poly.pdbx_seq_one_letter_code
_entity_poly.pdbx_strand_id
1 'polypeptide(L)'
;IGRNFVESAGQSYRLFCVARRSPFHAGVHQHDNLRWIQLDIANWPALRDFAQFVVFHGGADYVLHLAGYYDFGLDANPEYERTNVLGTRHVLDMAELIHAKRVVFASSLAACDFLTRREVITETSPADAEFPYAISKRKGEEMMAEFSQKVPCSIVRLAAVFSDWCEYPPLYVFLRNWLSPGWRSRILGGRGAAAVTYIHVSDVARLFFRILDLSPTLPRLGTFIASPNGTTSHYDLFRMANRCWFGREREPICMPKPMATAGVAMFHGLGKLSGRMPFERLWMMKYLDKKLIVDASATHAALGWEPRSRMHILRRMLLLVEKIKHFHDEWMVRNELQLKRTARRPNIMIYETMMAGRHELLEQVTAYVASPERYTRFSHYRRMDASVLKWYLTLFYKLVAVSVRHGNRLLMRQYAEAIASERQAEGFTMEEVCDVITTIGDTVRDALLARDEFKRMQREVYDSITFTVQLAVDEIQDTYELLETSSRDRRMDSGVRPIAGEELHRIVHHIEDVCGEPLLE
;
A
#
# COMPACT_ATOMS: atom_id res chain seq x y z
N ILE A 1 7.54 -0.24 6.62
CA ILE A 1 8.91 -0.03 6.07
C ILE A 1 8.90 1.14 5.09
N GLY A 2 8.33 1.02 3.88
CA GLY A 2 8.30 2.10 2.87
C GLY A 2 7.92 3.48 3.42
N ARG A 3 6.76 3.61 4.08
CA ARG A 3 6.34 4.85 4.77
C ARG A 3 7.45 5.45 5.63
N ASN A 4 8.04 4.67 6.53
CA ASN A 4 9.06 5.19 7.46
C ASN A 4 10.35 5.63 6.74
N PHE A 5 10.73 4.92 5.66
CA PHE A 5 11.89 5.32 4.88
C PHE A 5 11.63 6.64 4.15
N VAL A 6 10.49 6.76 3.47
CA VAL A 6 10.10 7.98 2.72
C VAL A 6 10.08 9.20 3.65
N GLU A 7 9.39 9.12 4.78
CA GLU A 7 9.32 10.20 5.77
C GLU A 7 10.71 10.60 6.32
N SER A 8 11.63 9.63 6.45
CA SER A 8 12.99 9.91 6.92
C SER A 8 13.90 10.46 5.81
N ALA A 9 13.60 10.15 4.55
CA ALA A 9 14.43 10.48 3.39
C ALA A 9 14.04 11.81 2.74
N GLY A 10 12.83 12.30 2.97
CA GLY A 10 12.25 13.45 2.26
C GLY A 10 13.05 14.76 2.35
N GLN A 11 13.91 14.91 3.38
CA GLN A 11 14.79 16.09 3.52
C GLN A 11 16.14 15.94 2.81
N SER A 12 16.57 14.73 2.46
CA SER A 12 17.92 14.46 1.96
C SER A 12 17.94 13.83 0.57
N TYR A 13 16.81 13.33 0.09
CA TYR A 13 16.69 12.62 -1.17
C TYR A 13 15.53 13.16 -1.99
N ARG A 14 15.72 13.20 -3.31
CA ARG A 14 14.62 13.24 -4.28
C ARG A 14 14.08 11.83 -4.43
N LEU A 15 12.78 11.64 -4.17
CA LEU A 15 12.14 10.35 -4.07
C LEU A 15 11.17 10.13 -5.21
N PHE A 16 11.40 9.10 -6.01
CA PHE A 16 10.42 8.55 -6.94
C PHE A 16 9.84 7.28 -6.33
N CYS A 17 8.62 7.37 -5.81
CA CYS A 17 7.97 6.30 -5.08
C CYS A 17 6.91 5.62 -5.95
N VAL A 18 6.97 4.29 -6.02
CA VAL A 18 5.97 3.46 -6.68
C VAL A 18 5.26 2.56 -5.67
N ALA A 19 3.94 2.57 -5.68
CA ALA A 19 3.14 1.61 -4.94
C ALA A 19 1.73 1.47 -5.50
N ARG A 20 1.09 0.32 -5.25
CA ARG A 20 -0.35 0.14 -5.49
C ARG A 20 -1.26 0.91 -4.51
N ARG A 21 -0.70 1.75 -3.66
CA ARG A 21 -1.41 2.57 -2.67
C ARG A 21 -1.25 4.02 -3.07
N SER A 22 -2.27 4.83 -2.84
CA SER A 22 -2.08 6.28 -2.85
C SER A 22 -1.21 6.69 -1.65
N PRO A 23 -0.58 7.89 -1.68
CA PRO A 23 0.16 8.44 -0.54
C PRO A 23 -0.70 8.47 0.74
N PHE A 24 -1.95 8.90 0.60
CA PHE A 24 -2.94 8.91 1.68
C PHE A 24 -3.13 7.53 2.32
N HIS A 25 -3.39 6.49 1.51
CA HIS A 25 -3.53 5.12 2.00
C HIS A 25 -2.23 4.50 2.52
N ALA A 26 -1.08 5.02 2.08
CA ALA A 26 0.23 4.65 2.61
C ALA A 26 0.55 5.37 3.92
N GLY A 27 -0.21 6.43 4.27
CA GLY A 27 0.06 7.32 5.40
C GLY A 27 1.36 8.10 5.20
N VAL A 28 1.63 8.55 3.97
CA VAL A 28 2.81 9.32 3.58
C VAL A 28 2.39 10.76 3.32
N HIS A 29 3.12 11.71 3.90
CA HIS A 29 2.90 13.14 3.70
C HIS A 29 3.50 13.60 2.37
N GLN A 30 2.79 14.50 1.67
CA GLN A 30 3.31 15.12 0.46
C GLN A 30 4.35 16.18 0.81
N HIS A 31 5.42 16.24 0.02
CA HIS A 31 6.47 17.24 0.12
C HIS A 31 7.16 17.38 -1.24
N ASP A 32 7.81 18.52 -1.49
CA ASP A 32 8.32 18.88 -2.83
C ASP A 32 9.30 17.85 -3.42
N ASN A 33 10.07 17.18 -2.56
CA ASN A 33 11.03 16.15 -2.96
C ASN A 33 10.39 14.77 -3.25
N LEU A 34 9.07 14.61 -3.10
CA LEU A 34 8.36 13.36 -3.32
C LEU A 34 7.56 13.39 -4.62
N ARG A 35 7.88 12.46 -5.52
CA ARG A 35 7.05 12.09 -6.66
C ARG A 35 6.49 10.70 -6.41
N TRP A 36 5.17 10.58 -6.29
CA TRP A 36 4.50 9.30 -6.01
C TRP A 36 3.63 8.86 -7.17
N ILE A 37 3.93 7.69 -7.74
CA ILE A 37 3.19 7.10 -8.86
C ILE A 37 2.49 5.82 -8.38
N GLN A 38 1.17 5.78 -8.55
CA GLN A 38 0.40 4.62 -8.15
C GLN A 38 0.39 3.56 -9.25
N LEU A 39 1.20 2.51 -9.11
CA LEU A 39 1.46 1.52 -10.15
C LEU A 39 1.67 0.11 -9.55
N ASP A 40 1.32 -0.93 -10.31
CA ASP A 40 1.69 -2.32 -10.03
C ASP A 40 3.00 -2.69 -10.75
N ILE A 41 4.02 -3.12 -10.00
CA ILE A 41 5.33 -3.51 -10.55
C ILE A 41 5.25 -4.75 -11.45
N ALA A 42 4.16 -5.52 -11.40
CA ALA A 42 3.93 -6.61 -12.33
C ALA A 42 3.47 -6.13 -13.72
N ASN A 43 3.08 -4.86 -13.88
CA ASN A 43 2.70 -4.27 -15.16
C ASN A 43 3.94 -3.63 -15.82
N TRP A 44 4.62 -4.40 -16.68
CA TRP A 44 5.86 -3.95 -17.32
C TRP A 44 5.70 -2.69 -18.19
N PRO A 45 4.72 -2.58 -19.10
CA PRO A 45 4.55 -1.37 -19.91
C PRO A 45 4.50 -0.10 -19.05
N ALA A 46 3.66 -0.08 -18.02
CA ALA A 46 3.53 1.09 -17.16
C ALA A 46 4.75 1.33 -16.25
N LEU A 47 5.51 0.28 -15.86
CA LEU A 47 6.78 0.44 -15.14
C LEU A 47 7.90 0.95 -16.04
N ARG A 48 7.90 0.58 -17.32
CA ARG A 48 8.84 1.09 -18.32
C ARG A 48 8.59 2.57 -18.58
N ASP A 49 7.33 2.98 -18.70
CA ASP A 49 6.97 4.39 -18.88
C ASP A 49 7.35 5.21 -17.63
N PHE A 50 7.18 4.63 -16.43
CA PHE A 50 7.71 5.21 -15.20
C PHE A 50 9.24 5.34 -15.20
N ALA A 51 9.97 4.38 -15.75
CA ALA A 51 11.43 4.47 -15.88
C ALA A 51 11.83 5.68 -16.75
N GLN A 52 11.13 5.90 -17.87
CA GLN A 52 11.34 7.06 -18.73
C GLN A 52 11.04 8.37 -18.01
N PHE A 53 9.94 8.41 -17.24
CA PHE A 53 9.62 9.54 -16.38
C PHE A 53 10.75 9.85 -15.38
N VAL A 54 11.31 8.84 -14.72
CA VAL A 54 12.45 9.01 -13.80
C VAL A 54 13.65 9.61 -14.52
N VAL A 55 13.99 9.10 -15.71
CA VAL A 55 15.10 9.63 -16.53
C VAL A 55 14.85 11.08 -16.94
N PHE A 56 13.64 11.39 -17.43
CA PHE A 56 13.23 12.74 -17.83
C PHE A 56 13.37 13.74 -16.67
N HIS A 57 13.02 13.33 -15.45
CA HIS A 57 13.17 14.16 -14.25
C HIS A 57 14.59 14.13 -13.65
N GLY A 58 15.60 13.75 -14.42
CA GLY A 58 17.01 13.81 -14.04
C GLY A 58 17.54 12.55 -13.33
N GLY A 59 16.89 11.41 -13.48
CA GLY A 59 17.35 10.10 -13.04
C GLY A 59 17.22 9.81 -11.54
N ALA A 60 17.57 8.58 -11.16
CA ALA A 60 17.68 8.14 -9.78
C ALA A 60 18.90 7.22 -9.58
N ASP A 61 19.70 7.52 -8.55
CA ASP A 61 20.93 6.79 -8.28
C ASP A 61 20.71 5.41 -7.64
N TYR A 62 19.61 5.22 -6.93
CA TYR A 62 19.39 4.03 -6.11
C TYR A 62 17.96 3.51 -6.24
N VAL A 63 17.81 2.19 -6.27
CA VAL A 63 16.50 1.53 -6.25
C VAL A 63 16.35 0.76 -4.95
N LEU A 64 15.39 1.15 -4.12
CA LEU A 64 15.03 0.44 -2.88
C LEU A 64 13.76 -0.38 -3.11
N HIS A 65 13.93 -1.67 -3.41
CA HIS A 65 12.82 -2.59 -3.70
C HIS A 65 12.24 -3.22 -2.44
N LEU A 66 11.15 -2.62 -1.96
CA LEU A 66 10.39 -3.06 -0.78
C LEU A 66 9.07 -3.76 -1.11
N ALA A 67 8.70 -3.81 -2.39
CA ALA A 67 7.42 -4.34 -2.81
C ALA A 67 7.43 -5.87 -2.74
N GLY A 68 6.36 -6.44 -2.16
CA GLY A 68 6.19 -7.87 -2.03
C GLY A 68 4.86 -8.25 -1.40
N TYR A 69 4.27 -9.31 -1.93
CA TYR A 69 3.16 -10.04 -1.35
C TYR A 69 3.63 -10.98 -0.25
N TYR A 70 2.84 -11.03 0.84
CA TYR A 70 3.03 -11.94 1.95
C TYR A 70 1.69 -12.20 2.63
N ASP A 71 1.40 -13.45 2.93
CA ASP A 71 0.31 -13.89 3.78
C ASP A 71 0.79 -14.90 4.83
N PHE A 72 -0.10 -15.23 5.77
CA PHE A 72 0.14 -16.24 6.82
C PHE A 72 -0.59 -17.57 6.52
N GLY A 73 -1.10 -17.75 5.31
CA GLY A 73 -1.84 -18.95 4.90
C GLY A 73 -0.94 -20.16 4.72
N LEU A 74 0.32 -19.95 4.30
CA LEU A 74 1.23 -20.94 3.71
C LEU A 74 0.72 -21.59 2.42
N ASP A 75 -0.49 -21.27 1.98
CA ASP A 75 -1.03 -21.75 0.72
C ASP A 75 -0.28 -21.11 -0.45
N ALA A 76 -0.17 -21.85 -1.54
CA ALA A 76 0.34 -21.28 -2.78
C ALA A 76 -0.62 -20.18 -3.25
N ASN A 77 -0.09 -18.98 -3.39
CA ASN A 77 -0.81 -17.83 -3.94
C ASN A 77 -0.12 -17.41 -5.24
N PRO A 78 -0.86 -17.25 -6.36
CA PRO A 78 -0.29 -16.77 -7.63
C PRO A 78 0.49 -15.45 -7.49
N GLU A 79 0.17 -14.66 -6.46
CA GLU A 79 0.82 -13.38 -6.17
C GLU A 79 2.26 -13.52 -5.70
N TYR A 80 2.67 -14.68 -5.19
CA TYR A 80 4.08 -14.96 -4.95
C TYR A 80 4.87 -14.96 -6.27
N GLU A 81 4.33 -15.56 -7.33
CA GLU A 81 4.99 -15.54 -8.64
C GLU A 81 4.80 -14.17 -9.31
N ARG A 82 3.57 -13.67 -9.40
CA ARG A 82 3.24 -12.41 -10.10
C ARG A 82 3.89 -11.18 -9.47
N THR A 83 3.75 -11.01 -8.16
CA THR A 83 4.25 -9.80 -7.47
C THR A 83 5.70 -9.96 -7.04
N ASN A 84 6.09 -11.09 -6.42
CA ASN A 84 7.43 -11.21 -5.85
C ASN A 84 8.48 -11.65 -6.86
N VAL A 85 8.14 -12.49 -7.84
CA VAL A 85 9.12 -12.97 -8.83
C VAL A 85 9.10 -12.09 -10.07
N LEU A 86 7.99 -12.07 -10.81
CA LEU A 86 7.86 -11.27 -12.04
C LEU A 86 8.01 -9.78 -11.76
N GLY A 87 7.34 -9.26 -10.73
CA GLY A 87 7.50 -7.87 -10.32
C GLY A 87 8.94 -7.50 -9.93
N THR A 88 9.69 -8.41 -9.30
CA THR A 88 11.11 -8.16 -9.02
C THR A 88 11.92 -8.11 -10.31
N ARG A 89 11.70 -9.02 -11.26
CA ARG A 89 12.36 -8.98 -12.57
C ARG A 89 12.15 -7.64 -13.27
N HIS A 90 10.91 -7.17 -13.36
CA HIS A 90 10.60 -5.87 -13.96
C HIS A 90 11.28 -4.70 -13.23
N VAL A 91 11.39 -4.75 -11.90
CA VAL A 91 12.11 -3.72 -11.13
C VAL A 91 13.61 -3.74 -11.45
N LEU A 92 14.21 -4.90 -11.67
CA LEU A 92 15.62 -5.01 -12.10
C LEU A 92 15.81 -4.48 -13.52
N ASP A 93 14.92 -4.85 -14.46
CA ASP A 93 14.95 -4.32 -15.83
C ASP A 93 14.81 -2.79 -15.84
N MET A 94 13.90 -2.24 -15.02
CA MET A 94 13.75 -0.79 -14.84
C MET A 94 14.99 -0.16 -14.20
N ALA A 95 15.62 -0.81 -13.21
CA ALA A 95 16.85 -0.32 -12.59
C ALA A 95 18.02 -0.21 -13.59
N GLU A 96 18.08 -1.12 -14.57
CA GLU A 96 19.03 -1.06 -15.69
C GLU A 96 18.75 0.14 -16.60
N LEU A 97 17.48 0.37 -16.96
CA LEU A 97 17.06 1.49 -17.82
C LEU A 97 17.39 2.87 -17.23
N ILE A 98 17.26 3.03 -15.92
CA ILE A 98 17.56 4.30 -15.24
C ILE A 98 19.04 4.45 -14.87
N HIS A 99 19.88 3.46 -15.22
CA HIS A 99 21.30 3.40 -14.87
C HIS A 99 21.56 3.54 -13.35
N ALA A 100 20.78 2.82 -12.54
CA ALA A 100 20.94 2.86 -11.08
C ALA A 100 22.36 2.46 -10.67
N LYS A 101 22.92 3.13 -9.66
CA LYS A 101 24.23 2.83 -9.06
C LYS A 101 24.16 1.63 -8.11
N ARG A 102 23.00 1.38 -7.50
CA ARG A 102 22.76 0.18 -6.66
C ARG A 102 21.28 -0.14 -6.50
N VAL A 103 20.97 -1.44 -6.50
CA VAL A 103 19.65 -1.97 -6.13
C VAL A 103 19.69 -2.62 -4.75
N VAL A 104 18.79 -2.22 -3.86
CA VAL A 104 18.62 -2.80 -2.52
C VAL A 104 17.32 -3.59 -2.49
N PHE A 105 17.40 -4.89 -2.25
CA PHE A 105 16.26 -5.80 -2.20
C PHE A 105 15.92 -6.19 -0.77
N ALA A 106 14.66 -5.99 -0.37
CA ALA A 106 14.16 -6.45 0.92
C ALA A 106 13.81 -7.95 0.87
N SER A 107 14.75 -8.78 1.36
CA SER A 107 14.52 -10.19 1.66
C SER A 107 14.04 -10.38 3.12
N SER A 108 14.07 -11.60 3.63
CA SER A 108 13.58 -11.95 4.97
C SER A 108 14.44 -13.03 5.60
N LEU A 109 14.65 -12.95 6.92
CA LEU A 109 15.24 -14.06 7.69
C LEU A 109 14.41 -15.35 7.59
N ALA A 110 13.10 -15.22 7.32
CA ALA A 110 12.22 -16.38 7.13
C ALA A 110 12.52 -17.16 5.83
N ALA A 111 13.38 -16.63 4.95
CA ALA A 111 13.86 -17.36 3.77
C ALA A 111 14.89 -18.46 4.13
N CYS A 112 15.51 -18.40 5.31
CA CYS A 112 16.46 -19.40 5.80
C CYS A 112 15.74 -20.46 6.64
N ASP A 113 16.09 -21.74 6.44
CA ASP A 113 15.55 -22.82 7.26
C ASP A 113 16.26 -22.89 8.63
N PHE A 114 15.56 -22.45 9.67
CA PHE A 114 16.02 -22.58 11.06
C PHE A 114 15.38 -23.77 11.81
N LEU A 115 14.39 -24.44 11.21
CA LEU A 115 13.68 -25.53 11.87
C LEU A 115 14.51 -26.81 11.89
N THR A 116 15.16 -27.12 10.77
CA THR A 116 15.94 -28.35 10.58
C THR A 116 17.37 -28.18 11.07
N ARG A 117 18.03 -27.07 10.69
CA ARG A 117 19.45 -26.82 10.96
C ARG A 117 19.77 -26.58 12.43
N ARG A 118 18.85 -26.00 13.21
CA ARG A 118 19.09 -25.56 14.61
C ARG A 118 20.35 -24.70 14.80
N GLU A 119 20.82 -24.08 13.72
CA GLU A 119 22.02 -23.25 13.69
C GLU A 119 21.65 -21.78 13.84
N VAL A 120 22.67 -20.98 14.20
CA VAL A 120 22.58 -19.52 14.20
C VAL A 120 22.57 -19.04 12.75
N ILE A 121 21.56 -18.23 12.38
CA ILE A 121 21.49 -17.63 11.05
C ILE A 121 22.48 -16.47 10.96
N THR A 122 23.29 -16.50 9.91
CA THR A 122 24.28 -15.48 9.55
C THR A 122 24.05 -15.03 8.09
N GLU A 123 24.81 -14.02 7.63
CA GLU A 123 24.75 -13.52 6.25
C GLU A 123 25.11 -14.60 5.22
N THR A 124 25.88 -15.61 5.62
CA THR A 124 26.29 -16.74 4.76
C THR A 124 25.31 -17.91 4.78
N SER A 125 24.29 -17.89 5.65
CA SER A 125 23.27 -18.94 5.67
C SER A 125 22.52 -18.96 4.33
N PRO A 126 22.20 -20.15 3.79
CA PRO A 126 21.42 -20.23 2.56
C PRO A 126 19.97 -19.81 2.81
N ALA A 127 19.33 -19.24 1.79
CA ALA A 127 17.88 -19.11 1.76
C ALA A 127 17.32 -20.44 1.26
N ASP A 128 16.98 -21.37 2.15
CA ASP A 128 16.60 -22.75 1.81
C ASP A 128 15.25 -23.19 2.41
N ALA A 129 14.51 -22.31 3.07
CA ALA A 129 13.19 -22.65 3.58
C ALA A 129 12.17 -22.93 2.45
N GLU A 130 11.35 -23.97 2.64
CA GLU A 130 10.55 -24.57 1.56
C GLU A 130 9.10 -24.09 1.47
N PHE A 131 8.69 -23.11 2.28
CA PHE A 131 7.33 -22.60 2.20
C PHE A 131 7.19 -21.49 1.14
N PRO A 132 5.99 -21.25 0.55
CA PRO A 132 5.85 -20.44 -0.66
C PRO A 132 6.47 -19.03 -0.60
N TYR A 133 6.28 -18.32 0.52
CA TYR A 133 6.89 -17.00 0.70
C TYR A 133 8.42 -17.06 0.72
N ALA A 134 9.02 -18.02 1.43
CA ALA A 134 10.46 -18.21 1.46
C ALA A 134 11.03 -18.53 0.07
N ILE A 135 10.37 -19.42 -0.67
CA ILE A 135 10.74 -19.73 -2.07
C ILE A 135 10.71 -18.46 -2.92
N SER A 136 9.68 -17.62 -2.78
CA SER A 136 9.60 -16.36 -3.54
C SER A 136 10.73 -15.37 -3.19
N LYS A 137 11.15 -15.32 -1.92
CA LYS A 137 12.28 -14.48 -1.49
C LYS A 137 13.61 -15.04 -1.95
N ARG A 138 13.80 -16.36 -1.92
CA ARG A 138 14.96 -17.06 -2.49
C ARG A 138 15.13 -16.76 -3.98
N LYS A 139 14.07 -16.92 -4.77
CA LYS A 139 14.08 -16.54 -6.20
C LYS A 139 14.49 -15.07 -6.39
N GLY A 140 14.03 -14.18 -5.50
CA GLY A 140 14.46 -12.79 -5.47
C GLY A 140 15.97 -12.62 -5.21
N GLU A 141 16.51 -13.32 -4.21
CA GLU A 141 17.94 -13.32 -3.91
C GLU A 141 18.78 -13.87 -5.08
N GLU A 142 18.33 -14.94 -5.73
CA GLU A 142 18.96 -15.52 -6.94
C GLU A 142 18.99 -14.51 -8.09
N MET A 143 17.85 -13.85 -8.38
CA MET A 143 17.79 -12.79 -9.40
C MET A 143 18.70 -11.61 -9.08
N MET A 144 18.82 -11.20 -7.81
CA MET A 144 19.76 -10.16 -7.39
C MET A 144 21.21 -10.59 -7.60
N ALA A 145 21.53 -11.86 -7.37
CA ALA A 145 22.87 -12.40 -7.59
C ALA A 145 23.24 -12.37 -9.07
N GLU A 146 22.33 -12.80 -9.95
CA GLU A 146 22.52 -12.72 -11.41
C GLU A 146 22.65 -11.27 -11.90
N PHE A 147 21.74 -10.39 -11.46
CA PHE A 147 21.71 -8.99 -11.87
C PHE A 147 22.89 -8.17 -11.34
N SER A 148 23.55 -8.62 -10.26
CA SER A 148 24.72 -7.96 -9.68
C SER A 148 25.88 -7.78 -10.66
N GLN A 149 25.93 -8.60 -11.72
CA GLN A 149 26.91 -8.48 -12.82
C GLN A 149 26.68 -7.23 -13.68
N LYS A 150 25.45 -6.74 -13.74
CA LYS A 150 25.09 -5.49 -14.44
C LYS A 150 25.15 -4.30 -13.51
N VAL A 151 24.39 -4.35 -12.40
CA VAL A 151 24.25 -3.25 -11.43
C VAL A 151 24.54 -3.78 -10.03
N PRO A 152 25.37 -3.12 -9.20
CA PRO A 152 25.60 -3.53 -7.81
C PRO A 152 24.30 -3.74 -7.03
N CYS A 153 24.25 -4.81 -6.26
CA CYS A 153 23.07 -5.30 -5.56
C CYS A 153 23.35 -5.48 -4.06
N SER A 154 22.34 -5.22 -3.23
CA SER A 154 22.37 -5.49 -1.80
C SER A 154 21.10 -6.19 -1.37
N ILE A 155 21.24 -7.41 -0.88
CA ILE A 155 20.16 -8.21 -0.32
C ILE A 155 20.08 -7.91 1.17
N VAL A 156 18.92 -7.50 1.66
CA VAL A 156 18.70 -7.21 3.07
C VAL A 156 17.68 -8.19 3.65
N ARG A 157 18.15 -9.15 4.46
CA ARG A 157 17.28 -10.10 5.17
C ARG A 157 16.75 -9.45 6.44
N LEU A 158 15.47 -9.13 6.43
CA LEU A 158 14.80 -8.45 7.53
C LEU A 158 14.35 -9.43 8.61
N ALA A 159 14.59 -9.07 9.87
CA ALA A 159 13.96 -9.70 11.03
C ALA A 159 12.47 -9.33 11.14
N ALA A 160 11.78 -9.74 12.23
CA ALA A 160 10.39 -9.37 12.45
C ALA A 160 10.28 -7.85 12.67
N VAL A 161 9.96 -7.11 11.60
CA VAL A 161 9.90 -5.65 11.64
C VAL A 161 8.64 -5.20 12.36
N PHE A 162 8.81 -4.41 13.42
CA PHE A 162 7.72 -3.81 14.19
C PHE A 162 7.89 -2.28 14.30
N SER A 163 6.84 -1.60 14.72
CA SER A 163 6.87 -0.19 15.10
C SER A 163 6.26 0.01 16.50
N ASP A 164 6.27 1.23 17.02
CA ASP A 164 5.56 1.55 18.26
C ASP A 164 4.05 1.30 18.17
N TRP A 165 3.51 1.18 16.95
CA TRP A 165 2.12 0.79 16.68
C TRP A 165 1.96 -0.73 16.51
N CYS A 166 2.97 -1.51 16.92
CA CYS A 166 3.12 -2.93 16.64
C CYS A 166 3.34 -3.22 15.14
N GLU A 167 2.31 -3.12 14.31
CA GLU A 167 2.32 -3.31 12.84
C GLU A 167 2.97 -4.62 12.34
N TYR A 168 3.18 -5.58 13.24
CA TYR A 168 3.63 -6.94 12.94
C TYR A 168 2.53 -7.93 13.36
N PRO A 169 1.86 -8.62 12.42
CA PRO A 169 0.64 -9.36 12.72
C PRO A 169 0.74 -10.44 13.82
N PRO A 170 1.81 -11.26 13.90
CA PRO A 170 1.97 -12.20 15.01
C PRO A 170 2.07 -11.51 16.38
N LEU A 171 2.85 -10.43 16.48
CA LEU A 171 2.97 -9.64 17.71
C LEU A 171 1.63 -9.00 18.09
N TYR A 172 0.87 -8.50 17.11
CA TYR A 172 -0.47 -7.95 17.34
C TYR A 172 -1.39 -9.00 17.97
N VAL A 173 -1.44 -10.20 17.40
CA VAL A 173 -2.30 -11.28 17.92
C VAL A 173 -1.87 -11.70 19.32
N PHE A 174 -0.56 -11.80 19.58
CA PHE A 174 -0.03 -12.09 20.90
C PHE A 174 -0.45 -11.03 21.93
N LEU A 175 -0.20 -9.75 21.65
CA LEU A 175 -0.57 -8.66 22.57
C LEU A 175 -2.08 -8.60 22.80
N ARG A 176 -2.88 -8.71 21.74
CA ARG A 176 -4.35 -8.72 21.85
C ARG A 176 -4.84 -9.88 22.73
N ASN A 177 -4.25 -11.07 22.58
CA ASN A 177 -4.64 -12.23 23.37
C ASN A 177 -4.15 -12.10 24.83
N TRP A 178 -2.88 -11.77 25.05
CA TRP A 178 -2.25 -11.75 26.38
C TRP A 178 -2.73 -10.63 27.28
N LEU A 179 -3.17 -9.51 26.69
CA LEU A 179 -3.66 -8.35 27.42
C LEU A 179 -5.19 -8.35 27.55
N SER A 180 -5.88 -9.35 26.97
CA SER A 180 -7.33 -9.51 27.10
C SER A 180 -7.74 -9.91 28.53
N PRO A 181 -8.99 -9.60 28.94
CA PRO A 181 -9.51 -10.03 30.25
C PRO A 181 -9.82 -11.54 30.33
N GLY A 182 -9.78 -12.27 29.22
CA GLY A 182 -10.20 -13.67 29.15
C GLY A 182 -9.23 -14.67 29.79
N TRP A 183 -9.71 -15.87 30.12
CA TRP A 183 -8.89 -16.94 30.71
C TRP A 183 -7.71 -17.37 29.83
N ARG A 184 -7.84 -17.21 28.50
CA ARG A 184 -6.78 -17.53 27.53
C ARG A 184 -5.62 -16.55 27.54
N SER A 185 -5.77 -15.40 28.20
CA SER A 185 -4.74 -14.35 28.26
C SER A 185 -3.43 -14.83 28.87
N ARG A 186 -3.43 -15.92 29.64
CA ARG A 186 -2.22 -16.47 30.26
C ARG A 186 -1.58 -17.60 29.47
N ILE A 187 -2.18 -18.06 28.38
CA ILE A 187 -1.75 -19.28 27.71
C ILE A 187 -0.58 -19.00 26.76
N LEU A 188 0.51 -19.77 26.93
CA LEU A 188 1.60 -19.85 25.96
C LEU A 188 1.70 -21.28 25.43
N GLY A 189 1.78 -21.44 24.11
CA GLY A 189 2.02 -22.75 23.50
C GLY A 189 3.44 -23.23 23.80
N GLY A 190 3.59 -24.53 24.06
CA GLY A 190 4.86 -25.15 24.42
C GLY A 190 5.34 -24.70 25.80
N ARG A 191 6.66 -24.50 25.94
CA ARG A 191 7.32 -23.96 27.13
C ARG A 191 7.50 -22.44 27.07
N GLY A 192 6.90 -21.77 26.07
CA GLY A 192 7.16 -20.35 25.79
C GLY A 192 8.56 -20.06 25.23
N ALA A 193 9.32 -21.11 24.88
CA ALA A 193 10.70 -21.00 24.40
C ALA A 193 10.79 -20.64 22.92
N ALA A 194 9.65 -20.61 22.21
CA ALA A 194 9.59 -20.12 20.84
C ALA A 194 10.14 -18.70 20.80
N ALA A 195 11.12 -18.46 19.93
CA ALA A 195 11.83 -17.20 19.89
C ALA A 195 12.09 -16.75 18.46
N VAL A 196 11.81 -15.48 18.20
CA VAL A 196 12.12 -14.81 16.94
C VAL A 196 12.81 -13.49 17.25
N THR A 197 13.55 -12.99 16.28
CA THR A 197 14.25 -11.72 16.43
C THR A 197 13.41 -10.59 15.86
N TYR A 198 13.31 -9.50 16.62
CA TYR A 198 12.53 -8.32 16.26
C TYR A 198 13.45 -7.15 15.96
N ILE A 199 13.07 -6.32 14.98
CA ILE A 199 13.77 -5.07 14.68
C ILE A 199 12.79 -3.93 14.52
N HIS A 200 13.09 -2.79 15.11
CA HIS A 200 12.25 -1.61 14.95
C HIS A 200 12.43 -1.00 13.56
N VAL A 201 11.33 -0.59 12.93
CA VAL A 201 11.30 -0.03 11.57
C VAL A 201 12.23 1.17 11.37
N SER A 202 12.46 1.98 12.41
CA SER A 202 13.40 3.11 12.34
C SER A 202 14.86 2.67 12.18
N ASP A 203 15.24 1.54 12.77
CA ASP A 203 16.61 1.01 12.63
C ASP A 203 16.80 0.35 11.27
N VAL A 204 15.74 -0.24 10.71
CA VAL A 204 15.70 -0.69 9.31
C VAL A 204 15.92 0.49 8.35
N ALA A 205 15.24 1.62 8.56
CA ALA A 205 15.45 2.82 7.74
C ALA A 205 16.91 3.32 7.82
N ARG A 206 17.49 3.36 9.02
CA ARG A 206 18.91 3.69 9.22
C ARG A 206 19.84 2.74 8.47
N LEU A 207 19.57 1.44 8.48
CA LEU A 207 20.36 0.45 7.74
C LEU A 207 20.33 0.74 6.25
N PHE A 208 19.15 1.06 5.68
CA PHE A 208 19.07 1.43 4.27
C PHE A 208 19.90 2.67 3.96
N PHE A 209 19.82 3.74 4.75
CA PHE A 209 20.70 4.91 4.55
C PHE A 209 22.19 4.54 4.58
N ARG A 210 22.61 3.68 5.51
CA ARG A 210 24.01 3.21 5.56
C ARG A 210 24.42 2.44 4.31
N ILE A 211 23.54 1.62 3.75
CA ILE A 211 23.81 0.92 2.48
C ILE A 211 23.93 1.91 1.31
N LEU A 212 23.09 2.95 1.28
CA LEU A 212 23.15 3.98 0.24
C LEU A 212 24.45 4.79 0.35
N ASP A 213 24.79 5.28 1.56
CA ASP A 213 25.99 6.07 1.83
C ASP A 213 27.28 5.30 1.49
N LEU A 214 27.33 4.01 1.85
CA LEU A 214 28.49 3.14 1.62
C LEU A 214 28.46 2.43 0.27
N SER A 215 27.46 2.74 -0.59
CA SER A 215 27.31 2.09 -1.89
C SER A 215 28.60 2.05 -2.74
N PRO A 216 29.47 3.08 -2.77
CA PRO A 216 30.73 3.00 -3.52
C PRO A 216 31.75 1.99 -2.98
N THR A 217 31.69 1.65 -1.68
CA THR A 217 32.69 0.80 -1.00
C THR A 217 32.20 -0.63 -0.78
N LEU A 218 30.89 -0.86 -0.81
CA LEU A 218 30.29 -2.18 -0.62
C LEU A 218 30.51 -3.07 -1.85
N PRO A 219 30.61 -4.40 -1.67
CA PRO A 219 30.78 -5.34 -2.79
C PRO A 219 29.64 -5.22 -3.81
N ARG A 220 29.92 -5.70 -5.04
CA ARG A 220 28.92 -5.75 -6.12
C ARG A 220 27.68 -6.55 -5.71
N LEU A 221 27.85 -7.62 -4.93
CA LEU A 221 26.75 -8.32 -4.28
C LEU A 221 27.06 -8.40 -2.79
N GLY A 222 26.20 -7.83 -1.96
CA GLY A 222 26.28 -7.92 -0.51
C GLY A 222 25.00 -8.48 0.09
N THR A 223 25.11 -9.42 1.02
CA THR A 223 24.00 -9.90 1.84
C THR A 223 24.14 -9.32 3.24
N PHE A 224 23.11 -8.62 3.70
CA PHE A 224 23.07 -7.96 5.00
C PHE A 224 21.86 -8.43 5.79
N ILE A 225 22.00 -8.52 7.12
CA ILE A 225 20.93 -8.87 8.03
C ILE A 225 20.52 -7.63 8.84
N ALA A 226 19.26 -7.22 8.69
CA ALA A 226 18.68 -6.18 9.52
C ALA A 226 18.08 -6.81 10.79
N SER A 227 18.95 -7.09 11.76
CA SER A 227 18.57 -7.73 13.03
C SER A 227 19.55 -7.33 14.15
N PRO A 228 19.08 -7.26 15.41
CA PRO A 228 19.99 -7.41 16.55
C PRO A 228 20.51 -8.86 16.61
N ASN A 229 21.61 -9.06 17.32
CA ASN A 229 22.12 -10.41 17.61
C ASN A 229 21.23 -11.10 18.66
N GLY A 230 21.14 -12.42 18.58
CA GLY A 230 20.31 -13.23 19.46
C GLY A 230 18.84 -13.32 19.01
N THR A 231 17.94 -13.39 19.98
CA THR A 231 16.50 -13.63 19.77
C THR A 231 15.69 -13.17 20.98
N THR A 232 14.37 -13.00 20.82
CA THR A 232 13.45 -12.72 21.94
C THR A 232 12.42 -13.84 22.06
N SER A 233 12.35 -14.45 23.25
CA SER A 233 11.37 -15.53 23.49
C SER A 233 9.96 -14.98 23.69
N HIS A 234 8.96 -15.79 23.37
CA HIS A 234 7.56 -15.48 23.68
C HIS A 234 7.34 -15.35 25.19
N TYR A 235 8.09 -16.09 26.01
CA TYR A 235 8.05 -15.96 27.46
C TYR A 235 8.50 -14.56 27.93
N ASP A 236 9.64 -14.06 27.44
CA ASP A 236 10.15 -12.73 27.78
C ASP A 236 9.20 -11.63 27.30
N LEU A 237 8.68 -11.79 26.09
CA LEU A 237 7.71 -10.87 25.50
C LEU A 237 6.41 -10.83 26.32
N PHE A 238 5.92 -11.99 26.73
CA PHE A 238 4.73 -12.13 27.58
C PHE A 238 4.92 -11.44 28.93
N ARG A 239 6.03 -11.72 29.63
CA ARG A 239 6.33 -11.10 30.93
C ARG A 239 6.41 -9.59 30.82
N MET A 240 7.14 -9.09 29.82
CA MET A 240 7.28 -7.65 29.63
C MET A 240 5.94 -6.97 29.30
N ALA A 241 5.13 -7.57 28.41
CA ALA A 241 3.80 -7.04 28.07
C ALA A 241 2.89 -6.98 29.31
N ASN A 242 2.86 -8.05 30.12
CA ASN A 242 2.07 -8.10 31.35
C ASN A 242 2.55 -7.08 32.39
N ARG A 243 3.87 -6.92 32.56
CA ARG A 243 4.45 -5.92 33.45
C ARG A 243 4.02 -4.50 33.07
N CYS A 244 4.12 -4.13 31.80
CA CYS A 244 3.72 -2.81 31.32
C CYS A 244 2.18 -2.59 31.41
N TRP A 245 1.39 -3.65 31.17
CA TRP A 245 -0.06 -3.52 31.15
C TRP A 245 -0.69 -3.53 32.55
N PHE A 246 -0.38 -4.55 33.36
CA PHE A 246 -0.96 -4.78 34.68
C PHE A 246 -0.14 -4.19 35.83
N GLY A 247 1.04 -3.63 35.57
CA GLY A 247 1.97 -3.15 36.59
C GLY A 247 2.70 -4.27 37.35
N ARG A 248 2.48 -5.54 36.97
CA ARG A 248 3.10 -6.72 37.58
C ARG A 248 3.29 -7.82 36.54
N GLU A 249 4.27 -8.67 36.78
CA GLU A 249 4.48 -9.85 35.97
C GLU A 249 3.45 -10.93 36.36
N ARG A 250 2.93 -11.62 35.34
CA ARG A 250 2.02 -12.76 35.51
C ARG A 250 2.73 -13.99 34.99
N GLU A 251 2.58 -15.12 35.66
CA GLU A 251 3.12 -16.38 35.16
C GLU A 251 2.23 -16.95 34.05
N PRO A 252 2.80 -17.32 32.89
CA PRO A 252 2.06 -17.97 31.82
C PRO A 252 1.72 -19.42 32.18
N ILE A 253 0.61 -19.90 31.63
CA ILE A 253 0.23 -21.30 31.62
C ILE A 253 0.80 -21.90 30.33
N CYS A 254 1.90 -22.64 30.47
CA CYS A 254 2.56 -23.34 29.37
C CYS A 254 1.72 -24.56 28.94
N MET A 255 1.15 -24.50 27.75
CA MET A 255 0.31 -25.55 27.20
C MET A 255 1.15 -26.55 26.40
N PRO A 256 1.22 -27.83 26.80
CA PRO A 256 1.98 -28.84 26.09
C PRO A 256 1.62 -28.91 24.60
N LYS A 257 2.63 -29.14 23.75
CA LYS A 257 2.47 -29.14 22.28
C LYS A 257 1.31 -30.02 21.77
N PRO A 258 1.06 -31.24 22.27
CA PRO A 258 -0.09 -32.04 21.84
C PRO A 258 -1.43 -31.37 22.16
N MET A 259 -1.58 -30.79 23.35
CA MET A 259 -2.79 -30.07 23.76
C MET A 259 -2.98 -28.79 22.95
N ALA A 260 -1.91 -28.04 22.70
CA ALA A 260 -1.96 -26.86 21.85
C ALA A 260 -2.39 -27.21 20.42
N THR A 261 -1.85 -28.32 19.88
CA THR A 261 -2.20 -28.81 18.54
C THR A 261 -3.67 -29.21 18.46
N ALA A 262 -4.17 -29.97 19.44
CA ALA A 262 -5.57 -30.37 19.52
C ALA A 262 -6.51 -29.16 19.64
N GLY A 263 -6.17 -28.18 20.48
CA GLY A 263 -6.93 -26.94 20.62
C GLY A 263 -7.01 -26.15 19.31
N VAL A 264 -5.88 -25.98 18.61
CA VAL A 264 -5.85 -25.30 17.30
C VAL A 264 -6.67 -26.08 16.26
N ALA A 265 -6.61 -27.41 16.24
CA ALA A 265 -7.44 -28.23 15.34
C ALA A 265 -8.94 -28.03 15.58
N MET A 266 -9.36 -28.03 16.85
CA MET A 266 -10.74 -27.80 17.25
C MET A 266 -11.23 -26.41 16.82
N PHE A 267 -10.47 -25.35 17.12
CA PHE A 267 -10.85 -23.99 16.72
C PHE A 267 -10.82 -23.78 15.21
N HIS A 268 -9.92 -24.47 14.51
CA HIS A 268 -9.91 -24.45 13.05
C HIS A 268 -11.20 -25.07 12.48
N GLY A 269 -11.68 -26.19 13.03
CA GLY A 269 -12.96 -26.80 12.65
C GLY A 269 -14.15 -25.89 12.92
N LEU A 270 -14.23 -25.31 14.12
CA LEU A 270 -15.28 -24.34 14.49
C LEU A 270 -15.23 -23.07 13.62
N GLY A 271 -14.03 -22.63 13.23
CA GLY A 271 -13.82 -21.49 12.36
C GLY A 271 -14.38 -21.71 10.95
N LYS A 272 -14.29 -22.94 10.41
CA LYS A 272 -14.88 -23.29 9.11
C LYS A 272 -16.41 -23.20 9.13
N LEU A 273 -17.04 -23.59 10.25
CA LEU A 273 -18.49 -23.53 10.42
C LEU A 273 -19.02 -22.10 10.61
N SER A 274 -18.26 -21.26 11.33
CA SER A 274 -18.65 -19.88 11.66
C SER A 274 -18.14 -18.83 10.66
N GLY A 275 -17.35 -19.23 9.66
CA GLY A 275 -16.70 -18.33 8.70
C GLY A 275 -15.55 -17.49 9.29
N ARG A 276 -15.21 -17.67 10.57
CA ARG A 276 -14.15 -16.94 11.27
C ARG A 276 -12.97 -17.85 11.59
N MET A 277 -12.00 -17.88 10.70
CA MET A 277 -10.79 -18.70 10.90
C MET A 277 -9.89 -18.11 11.99
N PRO A 278 -9.36 -18.92 12.93
CA PRO A 278 -8.36 -18.46 13.89
C PRO A 278 -7.06 -18.07 13.17
N PHE A 279 -6.30 -17.15 13.78
CA PHE A 279 -4.98 -16.77 13.28
C PHE A 279 -3.99 -17.92 13.42
N GLU A 280 -4.01 -18.60 14.57
CA GLU A 280 -3.19 -19.76 14.84
C GLU A 280 -3.55 -20.92 13.91
N ARG A 281 -2.55 -21.43 13.18
CA ARG A 281 -2.69 -22.54 12.24
C ARG A 281 -1.93 -23.77 12.71
N LEU A 282 -2.36 -24.95 12.28
CA LEU A 282 -1.73 -26.22 12.66
C LEU A 282 -0.23 -26.28 12.30
N TRP A 283 0.16 -25.68 11.17
CA TRP A 283 1.56 -25.62 10.75
C TRP A 283 2.44 -24.86 11.75
N MET A 284 1.90 -23.85 12.44
CA MET A 284 2.65 -23.04 13.43
C MET A 284 3.10 -23.90 14.62
N MET A 285 2.43 -25.03 14.89
CA MET A 285 2.80 -25.94 15.98
C MET A 285 4.19 -26.56 15.78
N LYS A 286 4.69 -26.63 14.54
CA LYS A 286 6.05 -27.09 14.23
C LYS A 286 7.12 -26.15 14.83
N TYR A 287 6.79 -24.87 14.96
CA TYR A 287 7.66 -23.81 15.47
C TYR A 287 7.61 -23.65 17.00
N LEU A 288 6.71 -24.35 17.69
CA LEU A 288 6.68 -24.33 19.16
C LEU A 288 8.03 -24.77 19.73
N ASP A 289 8.52 -23.96 20.68
CA ASP A 289 9.81 -24.12 21.35
C ASP A 289 11.04 -24.11 20.44
N LYS A 290 10.89 -23.62 19.19
CA LYS A 290 11.99 -23.39 18.26
C LYS A 290 12.48 -21.94 18.33
N LYS A 291 13.79 -21.77 18.22
CA LYS A 291 14.44 -20.46 18.34
C LYS A 291 15.11 -20.11 17.01
N LEU A 292 14.66 -19.02 16.40
CA LEU A 292 15.40 -18.34 15.33
C LEU A 292 16.46 -17.48 16.01
N ILE A 293 17.70 -17.99 16.10
CA ILE A 293 18.85 -17.27 16.65
C ILE A 293 19.62 -16.65 15.49
N VAL A 294 19.98 -15.38 15.62
CA VAL A 294 20.62 -14.61 14.55
C VAL A 294 21.94 -14.04 15.04
N ASP A 295 22.95 -14.06 14.19
CA ASP A 295 24.18 -13.31 14.33
C ASP A 295 24.35 -12.45 13.07
N ALA A 296 24.20 -11.13 13.24
CA ALA A 296 24.30 -10.10 12.22
C ALA A 296 25.59 -9.28 12.37
N SER A 297 26.59 -9.81 13.09
CA SER A 297 27.82 -9.08 13.41
C SER A 297 28.61 -8.67 12.16
N ALA A 298 28.58 -9.46 11.09
CA ALA A 298 29.24 -9.10 9.84
C ALA A 298 28.58 -7.88 9.18
N THR A 299 27.24 -7.81 9.19
CA THR A 299 26.50 -6.62 8.77
C THR A 299 26.86 -5.42 9.63
N HIS A 300 26.94 -5.61 10.96
CA HIS A 300 27.24 -4.49 11.86
C HIS A 300 28.62 -3.90 11.59
N ALA A 301 29.62 -4.74 11.39
CA ALA A 301 30.96 -4.35 11.03
C ALA A 301 31.02 -3.69 9.64
N ALA A 302 30.40 -4.30 8.62
CA ALA A 302 30.46 -3.82 7.24
C ALA A 302 29.79 -2.45 7.04
N LEU A 303 28.72 -2.17 7.78
CA LEU A 303 27.94 -0.92 7.63
C LEU A 303 28.26 0.14 8.70
N GLY A 304 29.04 -0.21 9.73
CA GLY A 304 29.18 0.61 10.94
C GLY A 304 27.81 0.91 11.55
N TRP A 305 26.93 -0.09 11.59
CA TRP A 305 25.53 0.05 11.96
C TRP A 305 25.14 -1.02 12.98
N GLU A 306 24.40 -0.63 14.01
CA GLU A 306 23.78 -1.57 14.93
C GLU A 306 22.37 -1.06 15.31
N PRO A 307 21.39 -1.97 15.51
CA PRO A 307 20.12 -1.60 16.12
C PRO A 307 20.36 -0.95 17.48
N ARG A 308 19.65 0.14 17.75
CA ARG A 308 19.84 0.84 19.02
C ARG A 308 19.17 0.04 20.13
N SER A 309 19.87 -0.17 21.24
CA SER A 309 19.33 -0.87 22.42
C SER A 309 17.98 -0.32 22.90
N ARG A 310 17.78 1.01 22.82
CA ARG A 310 16.49 1.66 23.14
C ARG A 310 15.33 1.24 22.24
N MET A 311 15.61 0.75 21.04
CA MET A 311 14.63 0.31 20.03
C MET A 311 14.34 -1.19 20.09
N HIS A 312 14.97 -1.92 21.04
CA HIS A 312 14.68 -3.33 21.27
C HIS A 312 13.22 -3.54 21.69
N ILE A 313 12.59 -4.64 21.24
CA ILE A 313 11.16 -4.90 21.46
C ILE A 313 10.76 -4.88 22.94
N LEU A 314 11.58 -5.45 23.82
CA LEU A 314 11.30 -5.45 25.27
C LEU A 314 11.36 -4.04 25.88
N ARG A 315 12.24 -3.16 25.38
CA ARG A 315 12.29 -1.75 25.79
C ARG A 315 11.12 -0.94 25.22
N ARG A 316 10.73 -1.20 23.96
CA ARG A 316 9.61 -0.53 23.29
C ARG A 316 8.24 -1.04 23.75
N MET A 317 8.17 -2.17 24.45
CA MET A 317 6.91 -2.74 24.95
C MET A 317 6.08 -1.73 25.75
N LEU A 318 6.74 -0.85 26.52
CA LEU A 318 6.08 0.26 27.22
C LEU A 318 5.23 1.12 26.27
N LEU A 319 5.81 1.53 25.14
CA LEU A 319 5.12 2.39 24.17
C LEU A 319 4.06 1.63 23.39
N LEU A 320 4.30 0.36 23.07
CA LEU A 320 3.28 -0.49 22.46
C LEU A 320 2.05 -0.59 23.37
N VAL A 321 2.25 -0.88 24.66
CA VAL A 321 1.19 -0.95 25.66
C VAL A 321 0.50 0.41 25.85
N GLU A 322 1.26 1.50 25.87
CA GLU A 322 0.72 2.85 25.98
C GLU A 322 -0.22 3.18 24.81
N LYS A 323 0.14 2.77 23.58
CA LYS A 323 -0.72 2.90 22.40
C LYS A 323 -1.97 2.04 22.49
N ILE A 324 -1.87 0.83 23.05
CA ILE A 324 -3.05 -0.03 23.26
C ILE A 324 -4.01 0.61 24.28
N LYS A 325 -3.50 1.24 25.34
CA LYS A 325 -4.30 1.86 26.41
C LYS A 325 -5.00 3.14 25.96
N HIS A 326 -4.28 4.04 25.29
CA HIS A 326 -4.78 5.39 25.00
C HIS A 326 -5.29 5.58 23.57
N PHE A 327 -4.90 4.72 22.63
CA PHE A 327 -5.25 4.83 21.21
C PHE A 327 -5.80 3.50 20.68
N HIS A 328 -6.67 2.85 21.45
CA HIS A 328 -7.11 1.47 21.22
C HIS A 328 -7.67 1.25 19.81
N ASP A 329 -8.61 2.08 19.37
CA ASP A 329 -9.28 1.93 18.07
C ASP A 329 -8.31 2.13 16.91
N GLU A 330 -7.47 3.16 16.98
CA GLU A 330 -6.45 3.42 15.97
C GLU A 330 -5.43 2.27 15.91
N TRP A 331 -5.01 1.77 17.06
CA TRP A 331 -4.10 0.64 17.16
C TRP A 331 -4.70 -0.64 16.55
N MET A 332 -5.98 -0.94 16.85
CA MET A 332 -6.69 -2.07 16.25
C MET A 332 -6.77 -1.93 14.74
N VAL A 333 -7.27 -0.80 14.22
CA VAL A 333 -7.44 -0.56 12.78
C VAL A 333 -6.11 -0.73 12.05
N ARG A 334 -5.02 -0.11 12.55
CA ARG A 334 -3.69 -0.20 11.93
C ARG A 334 -3.19 -1.65 11.83
N ASN A 335 -3.38 -2.45 12.87
CA ASN A 335 -2.89 -3.83 12.89
C ASN A 335 -3.80 -4.81 12.14
N GLU A 336 -5.12 -4.63 12.17
CA GLU A 336 -6.05 -5.43 11.37
C GLU A 336 -5.84 -5.23 9.86
N LEU A 337 -5.50 -4.01 9.45
CA LEU A 337 -5.11 -3.73 8.07
C LEU A 337 -3.83 -4.48 7.64
N GLN A 338 -2.93 -4.81 8.58
CA GLN A 338 -1.76 -5.66 8.28
C GLN A 338 -2.11 -7.14 8.16
N LEU A 339 -3.16 -7.62 8.86
CA LEU A 339 -3.66 -8.99 8.72
C LEU A 339 -4.36 -9.21 7.38
N LYS A 340 -5.12 -8.22 6.91
CA LYS A 340 -5.95 -8.29 5.69
C LYS A 340 -5.20 -7.80 4.44
N ARG A 341 -3.92 -8.14 4.23
CA ARG A 341 -3.21 -7.71 3.00
C ARG A 341 -3.85 -8.33 1.75
N THR A 342 -4.85 -7.64 1.20
CA THR A 342 -5.53 -8.04 -0.04
C THR A 342 -4.56 -7.92 -1.19
N ALA A 343 -4.39 -9.03 -1.91
CA ALA A 343 -3.45 -9.08 -3.02
C ALA A 343 -3.96 -8.35 -4.26
N ARG A 344 -5.29 -8.22 -4.41
CA ARG A 344 -5.95 -7.48 -5.49
C ARG A 344 -6.56 -6.19 -4.95
N ARG A 345 -6.47 -5.12 -5.74
CA ARG A 345 -7.06 -3.81 -5.42
C ARG A 345 -8.09 -3.47 -6.48
N PRO A 346 -9.39 -3.63 -6.19
CA PRO A 346 -10.47 -3.38 -7.15
C PRO A 346 -10.33 -2.05 -7.88
N ASN A 347 -10.08 -0.98 -7.14
CA ASN A 347 -9.92 0.37 -7.66
C ASN A 347 -8.84 0.51 -8.74
N ILE A 348 -7.70 -0.19 -8.62
CA ILE A 348 -6.64 -0.16 -9.63
C ILE A 348 -7.08 -0.94 -10.87
N MET A 349 -7.66 -2.13 -10.69
CA MET A 349 -8.14 -2.94 -11.81
C MET A 349 -9.22 -2.20 -12.60
N ILE A 350 -10.13 -1.52 -11.90
CA ILE A 350 -11.16 -0.67 -12.49
C ILE A 350 -10.51 0.48 -13.26
N TYR A 351 -9.57 1.21 -12.63
CA TYR A 351 -8.85 2.30 -13.29
C TYR A 351 -8.08 1.86 -14.54
N GLU A 352 -7.29 0.79 -14.47
CA GLU A 352 -6.53 0.27 -15.61
C GLU A 352 -7.48 -0.14 -16.75
N THR A 353 -8.61 -0.76 -16.40
CA THR A 353 -9.64 -1.11 -17.38
C THR A 353 -10.29 0.11 -18.03
N MET A 354 -10.59 1.14 -17.22
CA MET A 354 -11.07 2.43 -17.72
C MET A 354 -10.05 3.01 -18.71
N MET A 355 -8.77 3.13 -18.32
CA MET A 355 -7.75 3.73 -19.18
C MET A 355 -7.54 2.94 -20.47
N ALA A 356 -7.55 1.61 -20.41
CA ALA A 356 -7.43 0.76 -21.60
C ALA A 356 -8.62 0.91 -22.57
N GLY A 357 -9.84 1.12 -22.05
CA GLY A 357 -11.05 1.33 -22.85
C GLY A 357 -11.40 2.81 -23.10
N ARG A 358 -10.54 3.76 -22.71
CA ARG A 358 -10.85 5.19 -22.66
C ARG A 358 -11.39 5.73 -23.98
N HIS A 359 -10.75 5.39 -25.09
CA HIS A 359 -11.11 5.91 -26.41
C HIS A 359 -12.53 5.49 -26.81
N GLU A 360 -12.81 4.19 -26.75
CA GLU A 360 -14.13 3.62 -27.08
C GLU A 360 -15.22 4.17 -26.16
N LEU A 361 -14.97 4.24 -24.85
CA LEU A 361 -15.92 4.76 -23.88
C LEU A 361 -16.22 6.24 -24.09
N LEU A 362 -15.20 7.06 -24.38
CA LEU A 362 -15.40 8.48 -24.67
C LEU A 362 -16.15 8.70 -25.98
N GLU A 363 -15.94 7.87 -27.00
CA GLU A 363 -16.73 7.93 -28.24
C GLU A 363 -18.19 7.60 -27.99
N GLN A 364 -18.49 6.57 -27.18
CA GLN A 364 -19.86 6.21 -26.81
C GLN A 364 -20.55 7.36 -26.05
N VAL A 365 -19.89 7.95 -25.06
CA VAL A 365 -20.43 9.09 -24.30
C VAL A 365 -20.63 10.29 -25.23
N THR A 366 -19.65 10.61 -26.07
CA THR A 366 -19.73 11.76 -26.99
C THR A 366 -20.89 11.59 -27.97
N ALA A 367 -21.04 10.40 -28.56
CA ALA A 367 -22.15 10.10 -29.46
C ALA A 367 -23.51 10.19 -28.77
N TYR A 368 -23.60 9.74 -27.51
CA TYR A 368 -24.82 9.82 -26.72
C TYR A 368 -25.22 11.27 -26.40
N VAL A 369 -24.27 12.10 -25.96
CA VAL A 369 -24.50 13.52 -25.65
C VAL A 369 -24.82 14.32 -26.91
N ALA A 370 -24.19 13.99 -28.04
CA ALA A 370 -24.41 14.65 -29.32
C ALA A 370 -25.71 14.25 -30.05
N SER A 371 -26.43 13.22 -29.56
CA SER A 371 -27.58 12.63 -30.27
C SER A 371 -28.73 13.63 -30.53
N PRO A 372 -29.28 13.69 -31.76
CA PRO A 372 -30.41 14.55 -32.14
C PRO A 372 -31.64 14.43 -31.23
N GLU A 373 -31.95 13.22 -30.79
CA GLU A 373 -33.15 12.85 -30.03
C GLU A 373 -33.14 13.41 -28.60
N ARG A 374 -32.00 13.92 -28.13
CA ARG A 374 -31.78 14.33 -26.73
C ARG A 374 -31.48 15.83 -26.59
N TYR A 375 -31.90 16.64 -27.57
CA TYR A 375 -31.64 18.08 -27.61
C TYR A 375 -32.07 18.83 -26.33
N THR A 376 -33.22 18.47 -25.77
CA THR A 376 -33.74 19.10 -24.55
C THR A 376 -32.92 18.79 -23.30
N ARG A 377 -32.13 17.71 -23.32
CA ARG A 377 -31.34 17.21 -22.18
C ARG A 377 -29.91 17.75 -22.14
N PHE A 378 -29.30 18.01 -23.31
CA PHE A 378 -27.90 18.44 -23.46
C PHE A 378 -27.77 19.69 -24.35
N SER A 379 -28.59 20.70 -24.08
CA SER A 379 -28.78 21.85 -24.97
C SER A 379 -27.52 22.71 -25.19
N HIS A 380 -26.73 22.96 -24.16
CA HIS A 380 -25.48 23.73 -24.23
C HIS A 380 -24.32 22.85 -24.71
N TYR A 381 -24.21 21.62 -24.21
CA TYR A 381 -23.13 20.71 -24.61
C TYR A 381 -23.16 20.39 -26.11
N ARG A 382 -24.34 20.30 -26.72
CA ARG A 382 -24.47 20.10 -28.18
C ARG A 382 -24.14 21.32 -29.03
N ARG A 383 -24.19 22.52 -28.46
CA ARG A 383 -23.83 23.76 -29.16
C ARG A 383 -22.34 24.03 -29.15
N MET A 384 -21.59 23.32 -28.30
CA MET A 384 -20.14 23.40 -28.30
C MET A 384 -19.56 22.89 -29.62
N ASP A 385 -18.39 23.43 -29.98
CA ASP A 385 -17.56 22.81 -31.00
C ASP A 385 -17.22 21.37 -30.62
N ALA A 386 -17.18 20.47 -31.60
CA ALA A 386 -16.98 19.04 -31.36
C ALA A 386 -15.64 18.75 -30.66
N SER A 387 -14.59 19.53 -30.95
CA SER A 387 -13.29 19.37 -30.29
C SER A 387 -13.35 19.79 -28.82
N VAL A 388 -14.07 20.87 -28.52
CA VAL A 388 -14.26 21.39 -27.15
C VAL A 388 -15.10 20.44 -26.32
N LEU A 389 -16.19 19.91 -26.88
CA LEU A 389 -17.03 18.92 -26.20
C LEU A 389 -16.21 17.67 -25.86
N LYS A 390 -15.46 17.14 -26.83
CA LYS A 390 -14.62 15.96 -26.63
C LYS A 390 -13.55 16.19 -25.57
N TRP A 391 -12.90 17.35 -25.58
CA TRP A 391 -11.91 17.72 -24.57
C TRP A 391 -12.53 17.72 -23.16
N TYR A 392 -13.71 18.31 -23.03
CA TYR A 392 -14.37 18.42 -21.73
C TYR A 392 -14.89 17.08 -21.18
N LEU A 393 -15.47 16.24 -22.05
CA LEU A 393 -15.84 14.87 -21.67
C LEU A 393 -14.62 14.05 -21.25
N THR A 394 -13.48 14.27 -21.92
CA THR A 394 -12.20 13.65 -21.57
C THR A 394 -11.71 14.11 -20.19
N LEU A 395 -11.83 15.40 -19.88
CA LEU A 395 -11.48 15.96 -18.57
C LEU A 395 -12.28 15.28 -17.45
N PHE A 396 -13.61 15.24 -17.57
CA PHE A 396 -14.46 14.58 -16.58
C PHE A 396 -14.17 13.10 -16.41
N TYR A 397 -14.00 12.40 -17.53
CA TYR A 397 -13.65 10.99 -17.51
C TYR A 397 -12.34 10.75 -16.74
N LYS A 398 -11.31 11.57 -16.99
CA LYS A 398 -10.05 11.52 -16.25
C LYS A 398 -10.24 11.85 -14.76
N LEU A 399 -11.11 12.79 -14.40
CA LEU A 399 -11.40 13.11 -12.99
C LEU A 399 -12.04 11.94 -12.23
N VAL A 400 -13.05 11.30 -12.84
CA VAL A 400 -13.66 10.08 -12.27
C VAL A 400 -12.60 8.99 -12.14
N ALA A 401 -11.79 8.77 -13.18
CA ALA A 401 -10.71 7.80 -13.16
C ALA A 401 -9.68 8.05 -12.05
N VAL A 402 -9.26 9.30 -11.83
CA VAL A 402 -8.32 9.70 -10.77
C VAL A 402 -8.93 9.44 -9.39
N SER A 403 -10.19 9.82 -9.16
CA SER A 403 -10.91 9.55 -7.91
C SER A 403 -10.99 8.04 -7.62
N VAL A 404 -11.35 7.25 -8.63
CA VAL A 404 -11.37 5.77 -8.57
C VAL A 404 -10.00 5.23 -8.21
N ARG A 405 -8.95 5.63 -8.94
CA ARG A 405 -7.57 5.17 -8.75
C ARG A 405 -7.12 5.39 -7.31
N HIS A 406 -7.32 6.59 -6.77
CA HIS A 406 -6.93 6.92 -5.40
C HIS A 406 -7.81 6.24 -4.34
N GLY A 407 -9.03 5.87 -4.70
CA GLY A 407 -10.05 5.43 -3.74
C GLY A 407 -10.44 6.53 -2.75
N ASN A 408 -10.26 7.80 -3.14
CA ASN A 408 -10.62 8.96 -2.34
C ASN A 408 -11.72 9.74 -3.03
N ARG A 409 -12.96 9.47 -2.63
CA ARG A 409 -14.16 10.08 -3.21
C ARG A 409 -14.29 11.57 -2.88
N LEU A 410 -13.60 12.06 -1.84
CA LEU A 410 -13.62 13.48 -1.48
C LEU A 410 -12.95 14.36 -2.54
N LEU A 411 -11.96 13.82 -3.28
CA LEU A 411 -11.37 14.53 -4.43
C LEU A 411 -12.45 14.83 -5.48
N MET A 412 -13.37 13.89 -5.70
CA MET A 412 -14.45 14.10 -6.68
C MET A 412 -15.37 15.25 -6.28
N ARG A 413 -15.64 15.45 -4.99
CA ARG A 413 -16.44 16.58 -4.51
C ARG A 413 -15.75 17.92 -4.85
N GLN A 414 -14.47 18.05 -4.54
CA GLN A 414 -13.69 19.25 -4.87
C GLN A 414 -13.69 19.55 -6.38
N TYR A 415 -13.55 18.51 -7.21
CA TYR A 415 -13.61 18.67 -8.66
C TYR A 415 -15.01 19.06 -9.15
N ALA A 416 -16.05 18.48 -8.55
CA ALA A 416 -17.44 18.74 -8.88
C ALA A 416 -17.85 20.18 -8.54
N GLU A 417 -17.43 20.70 -7.39
CA GLU A 417 -17.65 22.10 -6.96
C GLU A 417 -17.04 23.11 -7.95
N ALA A 418 -15.77 22.93 -8.31
CA ALA A 418 -15.07 23.82 -9.24
C ALA A 418 -15.74 23.83 -10.62
N ILE A 419 -16.14 22.65 -11.11
CA ILE A 419 -16.80 22.48 -12.40
C ILE A 419 -18.23 23.07 -12.38
N ALA A 420 -18.98 22.85 -11.31
CA ALA A 420 -20.31 23.42 -11.13
C ALA A 420 -20.27 24.95 -11.21
N SER A 421 -19.32 25.56 -10.50
CA SER A 421 -19.13 27.00 -10.46
C SER A 421 -18.84 27.59 -11.84
N GLU A 422 -17.93 26.96 -12.61
CA GLU A 422 -17.61 27.39 -13.98
C GLU A 422 -18.81 27.21 -14.94
N ARG A 423 -19.48 26.05 -14.88
CA ARG A 423 -20.60 25.76 -15.77
C ARG A 423 -21.82 26.65 -15.51
N GLN A 424 -22.08 26.99 -14.26
CA GLN A 424 -23.13 27.95 -13.94
C GLN A 424 -22.77 29.35 -14.47
N ALA A 425 -21.51 29.78 -14.35
CA ALA A 425 -21.05 31.06 -14.88
C ALA A 425 -21.19 31.15 -16.42
N GLU A 426 -21.07 30.02 -17.12
CA GLU A 426 -21.29 29.90 -18.56
C GLU A 426 -22.78 29.72 -18.96
N GLY A 427 -23.69 29.58 -17.99
CA GLY A 427 -25.14 29.50 -18.22
C GLY A 427 -25.71 28.08 -18.38
N PHE A 428 -24.93 27.03 -18.09
CA PHE A 428 -25.41 25.65 -18.12
C PHE A 428 -26.41 25.39 -16.98
N THR A 429 -27.44 24.60 -17.25
CA THR A 429 -28.39 24.19 -16.20
C THR A 429 -27.79 23.10 -15.32
N MET A 430 -28.20 23.07 -14.05
CA MET A 430 -27.79 22.05 -13.09
C MET A 430 -28.07 20.62 -13.61
N GLU A 431 -29.27 20.41 -14.16
CA GLU A 431 -29.74 19.14 -14.71
C GLU A 431 -28.83 18.66 -15.86
N GLU A 432 -28.45 19.57 -16.75
CA GLU A 432 -27.59 19.26 -17.90
C GLU A 432 -26.19 18.83 -17.45
N VAL A 433 -25.60 19.49 -16.45
CA VAL A 433 -24.29 19.11 -15.89
C VAL A 433 -24.35 17.76 -15.18
N CYS A 434 -25.38 17.54 -14.35
CA CYS A 434 -25.59 16.29 -13.63
C CYS A 434 -25.79 15.11 -14.58
N ASP A 435 -26.56 15.30 -15.66
CA ASP A 435 -26.85 14.26 -16.64
C ASP A 435 -25.61 13.82 -17.42
N VAL A 436 -24.70 14.75 -17.75
CA VAL A 436 -23.43 14.39 -18.44
C VAL A 436 -22.58 13.50 -17.56
N ILE A 437 -22.41 13.88 -16.29
CA ILE A 437 -21.58 13.11 -15.34
C ILE A 437 -22.21 11.75 -15.04
N THR A 438 -23.53 11.69 -14.90
CA THR A 438 -24.28 10.44 -14.74
C THR A 438 -24.10 9.54 -15.96
N THR A 439 -24.17 10.10 -17.18
CA THR A 439 -23.97 9.35 -18.43
C THR A 439 -22.57 8.73 -18.50
N ILE A 440 -21.54 9.49 -18.14
CA ILE A 440 -20.16 8.98 -18.06
C ILE A 440 -20.09 7.82 -17.06
N GLY A 441 -20.64 8.01 -15.87
CA GLY A 441 -20.69 7.00 -14.81
C GLY A 441 -21.36 5.70 -15.25
N ASP A 442 -22.54 5.81 -15.86
CA ASP A 442 -23.33 4.66 -16.30
C ASP A 442 -22.66 3.92 -17.45
N THR A 443 -22.11 4.64 -18.44
CA THR A 443 -21.39 4.02 -19.56
C THR A 443 -20.16 3.25 -19.07
N VAL A 444 -19.39 3.83 -18.14
CA VAL A 444 -18.24 3.15 -17.54
C VAL A 444 -18.67 1.94 -16.71
N ARG A 445 -19.69 2.08 -15.86
CA ARG A 445 -20.22 0.99 -15.03
C ARG A 445 -20.66 -0.19 -15.90
N ASP A 446 -21.44 0.08 -16.93
CA ASP A 446 -22.01 -0.97 -17.79
C ASP A 446 -20.92 -1.67 -18.60
N ALA A 447 -19.94 -0.92 -19.11
CA ALA A 447 -18.79 -1.49 -19.81
C ALA A 447 -17.90 -2.35 -18.89
N LEU A 448 -17.72 -1.97 -17.62
CA LEU A 448 -17.02 -2.78 -16.63
C LEU A 448 -17.80 -4.07 -16.36
N LEU A 449 -19.09 -3.98 -16.06
CA LEU A 449 -19.94 -5.12 -15.71
C LEU A 449 -20.21 -6.07 -16.88
N ALA A 450 -20.00 -5.64 -18.12
CA ALA A 450 -20.01 -6.52 -19.29
C ALA A 450 -18.90 -7.59 -19.23
N ARG A 451 -17.76 -7.29 -18.57
CA ARG A 451 -16.62 -8.21 -18.45
C ARG A 451 -16.82 -9.19 -17.29
N ASP A 452 -16.54 -10.47 -17.54
CA ASP A 452 -16.75 -11.52 -16.54
C ASP A 452 -15.95 -11.34 -15.24
N GLU A 453 -14.80 -10.67 -15.32
CA GLU A 453 -13.96 -10.36 -14.16
C GLU A 453 -14.67 -9.43 -13.15
N PHE A 454 -15.43 -8.44 -13.62
CA PHE A 454 -16.10 -7.45 -12.77
C PHE A 454 -17.53 -7.85 -12.39
N LYS A 455 -18.14 -8.83 -13.06
CA LYS A 455 -19.45 -9.40 -12.64
C LYS A 455 -19.41 -9.95 -11.22
N ARG A 456 -18.26 -10.47 -10.78
CA ARG A 456 -18.07 -10.95 -9.40
C ARG A 456 -17.69 -9.84 -8.39
N MET A 457 -17.54 -8.61 -8.88
CA MET A 457 -17.10 -7.43 -8.13
C MET A 457 -18.11 -6.28 -8.25
N GLN A 458 -19.39 -6.60 -8.42
CA GLN A 458 -20.46 -5.61 -8.64
C GLN A 458 -20.50 -4.55 -7.54
N ARG A 459 -20.29 -4.95 -6.27
CA ARG A 459 -20.28 -4.03 -5.14
C ARG A 459 -19.11 -3.05 -5.25
N GLU A 460 -17.92 -3.54 -5.59
CA GLU A 460 -16.74 -2.72 -5.73
C GLU A 460 -16.85 -1.76 -6.93
N VAL A 461 -17.47 -2.19 -8.04
CA VAL A 461 -17.75 -1.33 -9.19
C VAL A 461 -18.75 -0.24 -8.80
N TYR A 462 -19.86 -0.60 -8.12
CA TYR A 462 -20.83 0.37 -7.61
C TYR A 462 -20.17 1.39 -6.68
N ASP A 463 -19.40 0.90 -5.70
CA ASP A 463 -18.69 1.71 -4.72
C ASP A 463 -17.62 2.63 -5.35
N SER A 464 -17.02 2.23 -6.47
CA SER A 464 -15.95 2.99 -7.13
C SER A 464 -16.48 3.97 -8.18
N ILE A 465 -17.48 3.58 -8.96
CA ILE A 465 -18.02 4.35 -10.08
C ILE A 465 -19.32 5.03 -9.67
N THR A 466 -20.38 4.25 -9.47
CA THR A 466 -21.73 4.78 -9.26
C THR A 466 -21.80 5.70 -8.05
N PHE A 467 -21.23 5.30 -6.92
CA PHE A 467 -21.27 6.10 -5.71
C PHE A 467 -20.38 7.35 -5.79
N THR A 468 -19.25 7.27 -6.51
CA THR A 468 -18.39 8.45 -6.76
C THR A 468 -19.10 9.48 -7.65
N VAL A 469 -19.80 9.00 -8.68
CA VAL A 469 -20.60 9.83 -9.59
C VAL A 469 -21.78 10.44 -8.87
N GLN A 470 -22.48 9.69 -8.02
CA GLN A 470 -23.57 10.23 -7.20
C GLN A 470 -23.09 11.35 -6.26
N LEU A 471 -21.95 11.16 -5.59
CA LEU A 471 -21.35 12.21 -4.75
C LEU A 471 -20.98 13.47 -5.55
N ALA A 472 -20.57 13.32 -6.81
CA ALA A 472 -20.32 14.47 -7.68
C ALA A 472 -21.61 15.19 -8.06
N VAL A 473 -22.66 14.44 -8.39
CA VAL A 473 -24.00 14.99 -8.72
C VAL A 473 -24.57 15.75 -7.54
N ASP A 474 -24.56 15.17 -6.34
CA ASP A 474 -25.04 15.83 -5.12
C ASP A 474 -24.26 17.13 -4.86
N GLU A 475 -22.93 17.12 -5.01
CA GLU A 475 -22.10 18.33 -4.83
C GLU A 475 -22.40 19.42 -5.87
N ILE A 476 -22.68 19.05 -7.12
CA ILE A 476 -23.07 20.00 -8.16
C ILE A 476 -24.42 20.64 -7.81
N GLN A 477 -25.38 19.84 -7.37
CA GLN A 477 -26.69 20.34 -6.93
C GLN A 477 -26.53 21.34 -5.78
N ASP A 478 -25.80 20.96 -4.73
CA ASP A 478 -25.49 21.81 -3.58
C ASP A 478 -24.83 23.14 -4.03
N THR A 479 -23.84 23.06 -4.93
CA THR A 479 -23.13 24.24 -5.43
C THR A 479 -24.05 25.18 -6.22
N TYR A 480 -24.90 24.63 -7.10
CA TYR A 480 -25.87 25.42 -7.87
C TYR A 480 -26.88 26.12 -6.94
N GLU A 481 -27.44 25.41 -5.96
CA GLU A 481 -28.38 25.97 -4.97
C GLU A 481 -27.73 27.10 -4.14
N LEU A 482 -26.48 26.93 -3.73
CA LEU A 482 -25.70 27.95 -3.01
C LEU A 482 -25.43 29.20 -3.87
N LEU A 483 -25.13 29.01 -5.14
CA LEU A 483 -24.87 30.13 -6.05
C LEU A 483 -26.17 30.85 -6.45
N GLU A 484 -27.30 30.15 -6.54
CA GLU A 484 -28.62 30.77 -6.74
C GLU A 484 -29.09 31.59 -5.52
N THR A 485 -28.86 31.08 -4.32
CA THR A 485 -29.17 31.82 -3.08
C THR A 485 -28.26 33.04 -2.90
N SER A 486 -26.95 32.87 -3.11
CA SER A 486 -25.99 33.99 -3.01
C SER A 486 -26.14 35.03 -4.12
N SER A 487 -26.60 34.66 -5.32
CA SER A 487 -26.92 35.63 -6.39
C SER A 487 -28.23 36.38 -6.13
N ARG A 488 -29.19 35.79 -5.40
CA ARG A 488 -30.36 36.51 -4.87
C ARG A 488 -29.95 37.55 -3.81
N ASP A 489 -29.01 37.21 -2.93
CA ASP A 489 -28.46 38.16 -1.93
C ASP A 489 -27.53 39.23 -2.55
N ARG A 490 -26.69 38.86 -3.53
CA ARG A 490 -25.80 39.82 -4.25
C ARG A 490 -26.55 40.74 -5.22
N ARG A 491 -27.79 40.44 -5.59
CA ARG A 491 -28.65 41.44 -6.26
C ARG A 491 -29.01 42.62 -5.34
N MET A 492 -28.74 42.53 -4.03
CA MET A 492 -28.84 43.65 -3.10
C MET A 492 -27.51 44.37 -2.84
N ASP A 493 -26.36 43.81 -3.19
CA ASP A 493 -25.06 44.48 -3.00
C ASP A 493 -24.08 44.10 -4.12
N SER A 494 -23.83 45.05 -5.02
CA SER A 494 -23.09 44.83 -6.26
C SER A 494 -21.58 44.86 -6.04
N GLY A 495 -20.90 43.78 -6.46
CA GLY A 495 -19.57 43.91 -7.06
C GLY A 495 -18.44 43.10 -6.46
N VAL A 496 -18.49 41.76 -6.51
CA VAL A 496 -17.27 40.92 -6.52
C VAL A 496 -17.51 39.66 -7.38
N ARG A 497 -16.71 39.47 -8.44
CA ARG A 497 -16.60 38.19 -9.18
C ARG A 497 -15.58 37.29 -8.47
N PRO A 498 -15.83 35.97 -8.27
CA PRO A 498 -14.82 35.08 -7.71
C PRO A 498 -13.85 34.51 -8.76
N ILE A 499 -12.74 34.03 -8.22
CA ILE A 499 -11.48 33.58 -8.83
C ILE A 499 -11.64 32.12 -9.33
N ALA A 500 -12.30 31.91 -10.47
CA ALA A 500 -12.70 30.55 -10.89
C ALA A 500 -11.65 29.84 -11.81
N GLY A 501 -11.04 30.58 -12.75
CA GLY A 501 -10.14 29.98 -13.76
C GLY A 501 -8.81 29.42 -13.25
N GLU A 502 -8.27 29.90 -12.12
CA GLU A 502 -7.03 29.35 -11.53
C GLU A 502 -7.22 27.92 -11.00
N GLU A 503 -8.42 27.59 -10.53
CA GLU A 503 -8.69 26.31 -9.88
C GLU A 503 -8.82 25.18 -10.90
N LEU A 504 -9.46 25.45 -12.05
CA LEU A 504 -9.50 24.52 -13.17
C LEU A 504 -8.10 24.23 -13.72
N HIS A 505 -7.22 25.24 -13.81
CA HIS A 505 -5.83 25.06 -14.20
C HIS A 505 -5.03 24.20 -13.21
N ARG A 506 -5.26 24.36 -11.89
CA ARG A 506 -4.64 23.50 -10.87
C ARG A 506 -5.15 22.06 -10.98
N ILE A 507 -6.44 21.86 -11.24
CA ILE A 507 -7.04 20.54 -11.44
C ILE A 507 -6.43 19.85 -12.68
N VAL A 508 -6.32 20.57 -13.79
CA VAL A 508 -5.67 20.11 -15.04
C VAL A 508 -4.23 19.67 -14.77
N HIS A 509 -3.42 20.51 -14.11
CA HIS A 509 -2.06 20.15 -13.74
C HIS A 509 -1.98 18.92 -12.82
N HIS A 510 -2.89 18.82 -11.85
CA HIS A 510 -2.96 17.66 -10.97
C HIS A 510 -3.28 16.36 -11.73
N ILE A 511 -4.17 16.42 -12.73
CA ILE A 511 -4.48 15.27 -13.59
C ILE A 511 -3.26 14.86 -14.42
N GLU A 512 -2.54 15.82 -14.99
CA GLU A 512 -1.35 15.55 -15.79
C GLU A 512 -0.24 14.89 -14.96
N ASP A 513 -0.03 15.38 -13.73
CA ASP A 513 0.90 14.76 -12.76
C ASP A 513 0.49 13.34 -12.36
N VAL A 514 -0.81 13.08 -12.20
CA VAL A 514 -1.31 11.77 -11.74
C VAL A 514 -1.38 10.76 -12.89
N CYS A 515 -1.89 11.16 -14.05
CA CYS A 515 -2.11 10.29 -15.20
C CYS A 515 -0.88 10.14 -16.10
N GLY A 516 0.11 11.05 -15.99
CA GLY A 516 1.34 11.00 -16.79
C GLY A 516 1.15 11.31 -18.28
N GLU A 517 -0.03 11.80 -18.67
CA GLU A 517 -0.38 12.15 -20.05
C GLU A 517 -1.03 13.54 -20.09
N PRO A 518 -0.60 14.44 -21.00
CA PRO A 518 -1.25 15.72 -21.21
C PRO A 518 -2.73 15.55 -21.59
N LEU A 519 -3.55 16.58 -21.31
CA LEU A 519 -4.97 16.59 -21.68
C LEU A 519 -5.21 16.77 -23.20
N LEU A 520 -4.17 17.07 -23.97
CA LEU A 520 -4.17 17.19 -25.43
C LEU A 520 -2.98 16.42 -26.02
N GLU A 521 -3.23 15.70 -27.12
CA GLU A 521 -2.25 15.47 -28.20
C GLU A 521 -2.36 16.63 -29.21
#